data_AF-A0A8D8CHR3-F1
#
_entry.id   AF-A0A8D8CHR3-F1
#
_cell.length_a   1.000
_cell.length_b   1.000
_cell.length_c   1.000
_cell.angle_alpha   90.00
_cell.angle_beta   90.00
_cell.angle_gamma   90.00
#
_symmetry.space_group_name_H-M   'P 1'
#
loop_
_entity.id
_entity.type
_entity.pdbx_description
1 polymer ?
#
loop_
_entity_poly.entity_id
_entity_poly.type
_entity_poly.pdbx_seq_one_letter_code
_entity_poly.pdbx_strand_id
1 'polypeptide(L)'
;ERDHLGKQLEDYVSTLPVSTFVLRTGKRSGLIRARLLGAKHVKGQVITFLDAHCECTEGWLEPLLARIVLDRKTVVCPIIDVISDETFEYVTASDQTWGGFNWKLNF
;
A
#
# COMPACT_ATOMS: atom_id res chain seq x y z
N GLU A 1 -9.95 -16.37 -16.43
CA GLU A 1 -9.77 -14.94 -16.81
C GLU A 1 -8.64 -14.24 -16.04
N ARG A 2 -8.34 -14.59 -14.78
CA ARG A 2 -7.22 -13.99 -14.02
C ARG A 2 -6.24 -15.04 -13.52
N ASP A 3 -5.99 -16.04 -14.35
CA ASP A 3 -5.23 -17.23 -14.00
C ASP A 3 -3.76 -16.88 -13.67
N HIS A 4 -3.26 -15.80 -14.26
CA HIS A 4 -1.96 -15.18 -13.95
C HIS A 4 -1.84 -14.73 -12.48
N LEU A 5 -2.94 -14.38 -11.81
CA LEU A 5 -2.94 -14.05 -10.38
C LEU A 5 -2.95 -15.28 -9.47
N GLY A 6 -3.10 -16.48 -10.01
CA GLY A 6 -3.11 -17.76 -9.28
C GLY A 6 -1.70 -18.29 -9.03
N LYS A 7 -1.45 -19.53 -9.43
CA LYS A 7 -0.16 -20.21 -9.25
C LYS A 7 1.01 -19.47 -9.91
N GLN A 8 0.79 -18.88 -11.08
CA GLN A 8 1.85 -18.14 -11.79
C GLN A 8 2.43 -16.98 -10.95
N LEU A 9 1.56 -16.25 -10.23
CA LEU A 9 1.98 -15.20 -9.30
C LEU A 9 2.74 -15.78 -8.11
N GLU A 10 2.28 -16.89 -7.54
CA GLU A 10 2.96 -17.55 -6.41
C GLU A 10 4.36 -18.03 -6.79
N ASP A 11 4.47 -18.67 -7.96
CA ASP A 11 5.74 -19.14 -8.52
C ASP A 11 6.69 -17.95 -8.74
N TYR A 12 6.23 -16.87 -9.38
CA TYR A 12 7.05 -15.68 -9.63
C TYR A 12 7.51 -14.99 -8.33
N VAL A 13 6.58 -14.73 -7.41
CA VAL A 13 6.86 -14.05 -6.14
C VAL A 13 7.88 -14.81 -5.29
N SER A 14 7.90 -16.14 -5.36
CA SER A 14 8.87 -16.97 -4.65
C SER A 14 10.33 -16.78 -5.11
N THR A 15 10.54 -16.22 -6.31
CA THR A 15 11.87 -15.95 -6.89
C THR A 15 12.42 -14.58 -6.52
N LEU A 16 11.62 -13.72 -5.88
CA LEU A 16 12.05 -12.37 -5.52
C LEU A 16 13.15 -12.40 -4.45
N PRO A 17 14.10 -11.46 -4.49
CA PRO A 17 15.21 -11.41 -3.53
C PRO A 17 14.75 -11.09 -2.10
N VAL A 18 13.57 -10.49 -1.96
CA VAL A 18 12.95 -10.17 -0.66
C VAL A 18 11.82 -11.15 -0.41
N SER A 19 11.77 -11.69 0.80
CA SER A 19 10.73 -12.62 1.22
C SER A 19 9.35 -11.99 1.07
N THR A 20 8.59 -12.51 0.11
CA THR A 20 7.28 -12.00 -0.28
C THR A 20 6.28 -13.14 -0.28
N PHE A 21 5.07 -12.90 0.24
CA PHE A 21 4.05 -13.92 0.43
C PHE A 21 2.72 -13.51 -0.20
N VAL A 22 2.03 -14.46 -0.81
CA VAL A 22 0.67 -14.28 -1.32
C VAL A 22 -0.31 -14.94 -0.34
N LEU A 23 -1.17 -14.15 0.29
CA LEU A 23 -2.23 -14.65 1.17
C LEU A 23 -3.56 -14.68 0.43
N ARG A 24 -4.26 -15.82 0.46
CA ARG A 24 -5.55 -16.02 -0.21
C ARG A 24 -6.69 -15.96 0.79
N THR A 25 -7.70 -15.14 0.51
CA THR A 25 -8.90 -15.02 1.37
C THR A 25 -9.91 -16.16 1.17
N GLY A 26 -9.76 -16.99 0.13
CA GLY A 26 -10.68 -18.07 -0.26
C GLY A 26 -12.04 -17.61 -0.83
N LYS A 27 -12.56 -16.48 -0.35
CA LYS A 27 -13.77 -15.80 -0.85
C LYS A 27 -13.57 -14.29 -0.93
N ARG A 28 -14.37 -13.61 -1.77
CA ARG A 28 -14.35 -12.15 -1.91
C ARG A 28 -14.81 -11.48 -0.60
N SER A 29 -13.85 -10.94 0.15
CA SER A 29 -14.09 -10.41 1.51
C SER A 29 -14.04 -8.88 1.63
N GLY A 30 -13.63 -8.20 0.56
CA GLY A 30 -13.46 -6.74 0.51
C GLY A 30 -12.10 -6.25 1.06
N LEU A 31 -11.76 -5.00 0.76
CA LEU A 31 -10.46 -4.38 1.08
C LEU A 31 -10.14 -4.41 2.58
N ILE A 32 -11.11 -4.06 3.43
CA ILE A 32 -10.93 -3.99 4.89
C ILE A 32 -10.48 -5.33 5.46
N ARG A 33 -11.17 -6.42 5.12
CA ARG A 33 -10.83 -7.77 5.62
C ARG A 33 -9.51 -8.28 5.04
N ALA A 34 -9.18 -7.91 3.79
CA ALA A 34 -7.90 -8.24 3.19
C ALA A 34 -6.73 -7.55 3.92
N ARG A 35 -6.87 -6.25 4.25
CA ARG A 35 -5.88 -5.51 5.05
C ARG A 35 -5.68 -6.13 6.43
N LEU A 36 -6.77 -6.51 7.11
CA LEU A 36 -6.70 -7.19 8.41
C LEU A 36 -6.05 -8.58 8.33
N LEU A 37 -6.29 -9.33 7.24
CA LEU A 37 -5.63 -10.63 7.02
C LEU A 37 -4.11 -10.45 6.91
N GLY A 38 -3.64 -9.47 6.13
CA GLY A 38 -2.23 -9.14 6.02
C GLY A 38 -1.65 -8.72 7.38
N ALA A 39 -2.31 -7.80 8.09
CA ALA A 39 -1.88 -7.31 9.39
C ALA A 39 -1.71 -8.43 10.45
N LYS A 40 -2.51 -9.51 10.37
CA LYS A 40 -2.37 -10.67 11.27
C LYS A 40 -1.13 -11.53 11.00
N HIS A 41 -0.59 -11.51 9.78
CA HIS A 41 0.51 -12.39 9.37
C HIS A 41 1.89 -11.72 9.40
N VAL A 42 1.93 -10.38 9.28
CA VAL A 42 3.19 -9.63 9.33
C VAL A 42 3.81 -9.65 10.72
N LYS A 43 5.15 -9.63 10.76
CA LYS A 43 5.94 -9.61 12.01
C LYS A 43 6.70 -8.29 12.21
N GLY A 44 6.55 -7.35 11.28
CA GLY A 44 7.22 -6.04 11.34
C GLY A 44 6.71 -5.18 12.51
N GLN A 45 7.55 -4.25 12.97
CA GLN A 45 7.20 -3.29 14.02
C GLN A 45 6.22 -2.22 13.53
N VAL A 46 6.26 -1.92 12.22
CA VAL A 46 5.39 -0.97 11.52
C VAL A 46 4.76 -1.69 10.34
N ILE A 47 3.49 -1.38 10.04
CA ILE A 47 2.77 -1.89 8.88
C ILE A 47 2.58 -0.73 7.90
N THR A 48 3.11 -0.88 6.68
CA THR A 48 2.89 0.06 5.58
C THR A 48 1.93 -0.56 4.59
N PHE A 49 0.82 0.12 4.32
CA PHE A 49 -0.15 -0.31 3.32
C PHE A 49 0.09 0.43 2.01
N LEU A 50 0.17 -0.31 0.91
CA LEU A 50 0.23 0.22 -0.45
C LEU A 50 -0.89 -0.40 -1.27
N ASP A 51 -1.41 0.34 -2.24
CA ASP A 51 -2.30 -0.21 -3.24
C ASP A 51 -1.49 -0.95 -4.31
N ALA A 52 -2.12 -1.88 -5.04
CA ALA A 52 -1.43 -2.79 -5.96
C ALA A 52 -0.90 -2.13 -7.25
N HIS A 53 -1.09 -0.82 -7.38
CA HIS A 53 -0.78 0.00 -8.55
C HIS A 53 -0.09 1.30 -8.11
N CYS A 54 0.85 1.20 -7.17
CA CYS A 54 1.69 2.31 -6.72
C CYS A 54 3.14 2.10 -7.19
N GLU A 55 3.82 3.21 -7.46
CA GLU A 55 5.28 3.27 -7.62
C GLU A 55 5.87 4.13 -6.52
N CYS A 56 6.96 3.66 -5.90
CA CYS A 56 7.59 4.36 -4.78
C CYS A 56 8.78 5.20 -5.28
N THR A 57 8.87 6.43 -4.82
CA THR A 57 10.01 7.32 -5.09
C THR A 57 11.22 6.95 -4.23
N GLU A 58 12.42 7.40 -4.63
CA GLU A 58 13.62 7.22 -3.84
C GLU A 58 13.48 7.90 -2.46
N GLY A 59 13.82 7.20 -1.39
CA GLY A 59 13.78 7.75 -0.03
C GLY A 59 12.37 7.93 0.56
N TRP A 60 11.34 7.31 -0.02
CA TRP A 60 9.95 7.49 0.44
C TRP A 60 9.66 6.94 1.84
N LEU A 61 10.41 5.94 2.32
CA LEU A 61 10.07 5.16 3.51
C LEU A 61 10.67 5.74 4.79
N GLU A 62 11.93 6.16 4.73
CA GLU A 62 12.72 6.71 5.83
C GLU A 62 12.04 7.89 6.56
N PRO A 63 11.51 8.93 5.88
CA PRO A 63 10.85 10.05 6.56
C PRO A 63 9.58 9.62 7.29
N LEU A 64 8.84 8.65 6.74
CA LEU A 64 7.63 8.10 7.37
C LEU A 64 7.97 7.34 8.65
N LEU A 65 8.96 6.44 8.58
CA LEU A 65 9.41 5.67 9.74
C LEU A 65 10.05 6.56 10.81
N ALA A 66 10.84 7.55 10.41
CA ALA A 66 11.46 8.50 11.34
C ALA A 66 10.42 9.20 12.22
N ARG A 67 9.26 9.56 11.65
CA ARG A 67 8.18 10.19 12.43
C ARG A 67 7.52 9.21 13.42
N ILE A 68 7.35 7.94 13.05
CA ILE A 68 6.79 6.91 13.94
C ILE A 68 7.73 6.58 15.09
N VAL A 69 9.05 6.59 14.85
CA VAL A 69 10.06 6.35 15.91
C VAL A 69 9.97 7.38 17.03
N LEU A 70 9.68 8.65 16.70
CA LEU A 70 9.51 9.71 17.70
C LEU A 70 8.27 9.51 18.58
N ASP A 71 7.17 9.02 18.01
CA ASP A 71 5.97 8.66 18.75
C ASP A 71 5.22 7.51 18.08
N ARG A 72 5.24 6.34 18.75
CA ARG A 72 4.58 5.10 18.32
C ARG A 72 3.06 5.19 18.16
N LYS A 73 2.42 6.27 18.63
CA LYS A 73 0.99 6.52 18.43
C LYS A 73 0.71 7.34 17.16
N THR A 74 1.74 7.83 16.48
CA THR A 74 1.58 8.59 15.23
C THR A 74 1.29 7.65 14.07
N VAL A 75 0.25 7.97 13.30
CA VAL A 75 -0.03 7.36 11.98
C VAL A 75 0.38 8.38 10.92
N VAL A 76 1.15 7.95 9.93
CA VAL A 76 1.70 8.81 8.88
C VAL A 76 1.17 8.39 7.51
N CYS A 77 1.10 9.35 6.59
CA CYS A 77 0.73 9.14 5.20
C CYS A 77 1.74 9.90 4.33
N PRO A 78 2.26 9.30 3.23
CA PRO A 78 3.03 10.06 2.25
C PRO A 78 2.14 11.03 1.50
N ILE A 79 2.77 11.98 0.80
CA ILE A 79 2.11 12.67 -0.32
C ILE A 79 1.86 11.63 -1.40
N ILE A 80 0.65 11.63 -1.97
CA ILE A 80 0.24 10.69 -3.01
C ILE A 80 0.19 11.46 -4.32
N ASP A 81 1.23 11.27 -5.14
CA ASP A 81 1.29 11.79 -6.49
C ASP A 81 0.40 10.97 -7.43
N VAL A 82 0.12 11.53 -8.61
CA VAL A 82 -0.76 10.92 -9.60
C VAL A 82 0.08 10.25 -10.68
N ILE A 83 -0.25 9.00 -11.01
CA ILE A 83 0.21 8.32 -12.23
C ILE A 83 -1.00 8.27 -13.16
N SER A 84 -0.90 8.85 -14.36
CA SER A 84 -1.97 8.80 -15.35
C SER A 84 -2.29 7.36 -15.74
N ASP A 85 -3.56 6.99 -15.75
CA ASP A 85 -4.02 5.66 -16.17
C ASP A 85 -4.00 5.46 -17.70
N GLU A 86 -3.88 6.56 -18.46
CA GLU A 86 -3.79 6.53 -19.93
C GLU A 86 -2.33 6.53 -20.41
N THR A 87 -1.50 7.41 -19.85
CA THR A 87 -0.13 7.65 -20.35
C THR A 87 0.98 7.12 -19.45
N PHE A 88 0.65 6.70 -18.22
CA PHE A 88 1.61 6.41 -17.15
C PHE A 88 2.52 7.60 -16.79
N GLU A 89 2.13 8.83 -17.17
CA GLU A 89 2.86 10.03 -16.77
C GLU A 89 2.75 10.27 -15.26
N TYR A 90 3.87 10.60 -14.63
CA TYR A 90 3.95 10.94 -13.22
C TYR A 90 3.75 12.45 -13.02
N VAL A 91 2.75 12.81 -12.22
CA VAL A 91 2.34 14.18 -11.93
C VAL A 91 2.37 14.40 -10.42
N THR A 92 3.22 15.31 -9.97
CA THR A 92 3.39 15.63 -8.55
C THR A 92 2.14 16.31 -7.98
N ALA A 93 1.71 15.87 -6.80
CA ALA A 93 0.67 16.53 -6.02
C ALA A 93 1.24 17.72 -5.24
N SER A 94 0.35 18.60 -4.78
CA SER A 94 0.74 19.72 -3.89
C SER A 94 0.98 19.22 -2.46
N ASP A 95 2.09 19.65 -1.87
CA ASP A 95 2.48 19.43 -0.48
C ASP A 95 1.66 20.25 0.54
N GLN A 96 0.76 21.13 0.08
CA GLN A 96 -0.08 22.00 0.91
C GLN A 96 -1.54 21.53 0.98
N THR A 97 -1.76 20.22 0.88
CA THR A 97 -3.10 19.62 0.94
C THR A 97 -3.27 18.79 2.21
N TRP A 98 -4.46 18.85 2.79
CA TRP A 98 -4.85 18.04 3.94
C TRP A 98 -6.12 17.28 3.61
N GLY A 99 -6.22 16.04 4.12
CA GLY A 99 -7.44 15.25 3.99
C GLY A 99 -8.64 15.94 4.65
N GLY A 100 -9.73 16.04 3.91
CA GLY A 100 -11.02 16.56 4.39
C GLY A 100 -12.11 15.51 4.22
N PHE A 101 -13.34 15.85 4.58
CA PHE A 101 -14.52 15.11 4.14
C PHE A 101 -15.74 16.01 4.10
N ASN A 102 -16.72 15.69 3.26
CA ASN A 102 -18.00 16.40 3.20
C ASN A 102 -19.09 15.71 4.05
N TRP A 103 -20.26 16.34 4.21
CA TRP A 103 -21.36 15.79 5.01
C TRP A 103 -21.98 14.49 4.48
N LYS A 104 -21.61 14.06 3.26
CA LYS A 104 -21.97 12.74 2.71
C LYS A 104 -20.91 11.68 3.05
N LEU A 105 -19.90 12.04 3.84
CA LEU A 105 -18.76 11.21 4.23
C LEU A 105 -17.88 10.80 3.04
N ASN A 106 -17.84 11.62 1.99
CA ASN A 106 -16.81 11.48 0.96
C ASN A 106 -15.55 12.18 1.43
N PHE A 107 -14.43 11.46 1.38
CA PHE A 107 -13.08 12.01 1.53
C PHE A 107 -12.73 12.90 0.34
#